data_AF-A0A935SAP7-F1
#
_entry.id   AF-A0A935SAP7-F1
#
_cell.length_a   1.000
_cell.length_b   1.000
_cell.length_c   1.000
_cell.angle_alpha   90.00
_cell.angle_beta   90.00
_cell.angle_gamma   90.00
#
_symmetry.space_group_name_H-M   'P 1'
#
loop_
_entity.id
_entity.type
_entity.pdbx_description
1 polymer ?
#
loop_
_entity_poly.entity_id
_entity_poly.type
_entity_poly.pdbx_seq_one_letter_code
_entity_poly.pdbx_strand_id
1 'polypeptide(L)'
;MKKSARSIVQFLLLLSFGILMIWLSLKSVAPYKNDVINAFKGANYVWVIISLIISMFSHFLRAYRWNYLLNPLGHKVGLLNSNCYVFVCYFANYGIPRMGEISRCTLAAKYDKVPFEVALGTVITERIVDTLVLSSFLFLLCVCSFQT
;
A
#
# COMPACT_ATOMS: atom_id res chain seq x y z
N MET A 1 32.04 -10.53 -1.77
CA MET A 1 31.08 -11.65 -1.99
C MET A 1 30.11 -11.23 -3.09
N LYS A 2 30.06 -11.97 -4.22
CA LYS A 2 29.32 -11.60 -5.46
C LYS A 2 27.92 -11.07 -5.11
N LYS A 3 27.57 -9.84 -5.53
CA LYS A 3 26.31 -9.11 -5.25
C LYS A 3 25.03 -9.97 -5.29
N SER A 4 25.01 -10.98 -6.16
CA SER A 4 23.94 -11.98 -6.29
C SER A 4 23.75 -12.87 -5.05
N ALA A 5 24.82 -13.36 -4.42
CA ALA A 5 24.73 -14.24 -3.25
C ALA A 5 24.12 -13.51 -2.03
N ARG A 6 24.45 -12.22 -1.83
CA ARG A 6 23.84 -11.40 -0.77
C ARG A 6 22.34 -11.21 -1.00
N SER A 7 21.92 -10.98 -2.25
CA SER A 7 20.50 -10.84 -2.60
C SER A 7 19.72 -12.13 -2.35
N ILE A 8 20.27 -13.28 -2.75
CA ILE A 8 19.66 -14.59 -2.52
C ILE A 8 19.52 -14.88 -1.02
N VAL A 9 20.56 -14.61 -0.23
CA VAL A 9 20.52 -14.78 1.22
C VAL A 9 19.47 -13.86 1.86
N GLN A 10 19.41 -12.59 1.46
CA GLN A 10 18.38 -11.66 1.93
C GLN A 10 16.96 -12.13 1.57
N PHE A 11 16.76 -12.62 0.35
CA PHE A 11 15.48 -13.17 -0.08
C PHE A 11 15.09 -14.40 0.74
N LEU A 12 16.00 -15.36 0.94
CA LEU A 12 15.75 -16.55 1.75
C LEU A 12 15.47 -16.22 3.21
N LEU A 13 16.20 -15.26 3.79
CA LEU A 13 15.96 -14.78 5.16
C LEU A 13 14.56 -14.16 5.29
N LEU A 14 14.18 -13.26 4.38
CA LEU A 14 12.85 -12.63 4.39
C LEU A 14 11.74 -13.66 4.18
N LEU A 15 11.95 -14.62 3.27
CA LEU A 15 10.98 -15.69 3.01
C LEU A 15 10.83 -16.60 4.24
N SER A 16 11.94 -17.03 4.84
CA SER A 16 11.93 -17.85 6.06
C SER A 16 11.25 -17.12 7.22
N PHE A 17 11.52 -15.82 7.37
CA PHE A 17 10.86 -15.00 8.39
C PHE A 17 9.35 -14.91 8.14
N GLY A 18 8.93 -14.72 6.88
CA GLY A 18 7.51 -14.73 6.49
C GLY A 18 6.82 -16.05 6.81
N ILE A 19 7.45 -17.18 6.47
CA ILE A 19 6.94 -18.53 6.77
C ILE A 19 6.82 -18.72 8.29
N LEU A 20 7.85 -18.32 9.05
CA LEU A 20 7.83 -18.40 10.51
C LEU A 20 6.67 -17.58 11.10
N MET A 21 6.47 -16.35 10.63
CA MET A 21 5.36 -15.49 11.08
C MET A 21 3.99 -16.11 10.77
N ILE A 22 3.81 -16.66 9.57
CA ILE A 22 2.57 -17.35 9.18
C ILE A 22 2.35 -18.58 10.07
N TRP A 23 3.39 -19.38 10.31
CA TRP A 23 3.29 -20.57 11.17
C TRP A 23 2.93 -20.20 12.60
N LEU A 24 3.55 -19.17 13.18
CA LEU A 24 3.22 -18.67 14.52
C LEU A 24 1.77 -18.16 14.60
N SER A 25 1.32 -17.42 13.59
CA SER A 25 -0.06 -16.91 13.51
C SER A 25 -1.09 -18.04 13.37
N LEU A 26 -0.83 -19.05 12.55
CA LEU A 26 -1.73 -20.19 12.41
C LEU A 26 -1.73 -21.06 13.67
N LYS A 27 -0.58 -21.26 14.30
CA LYS A 27 -0.46 -22.02 15.55
C LYS A 27 -1.26 -21.37 16.69
N SER A 28 -1.25 -20.05 16.80
CA SER A 28 -2.02 -19.34 17.83
C SER A 28 -3.53 -19.39 17.60
N VAL A 29 -3.97 -19.44 16.34
CA VAL A 29 -5.40 -19.48 15.96
C VAL A 29 -5.96 -20.91 15.89
N ALA A 30 -5.13 -21.93 15.65
CA ALA A 30 -5.55 -23.33 15.51
C ALA A 30 -6.53 -23.84 16.60
N PRO A 31 -6.33 -23.58 17.91
CA PRO A 31 -7.28 -24.03 18.94
C PRO A 31 -8.65 -23.33 18.87
N TYR A 32 -8.75 -22.14 18.28
CA TYR A 32 -9.97 -21.33 18.17
C TYR A 32 -10.61 -21.39 16.78
N LYS A 33 -10.28 -22.41 15.97
CA LYS A 33 -10.76 -22.54 14.59
C LYS A 33 -12.29 -22.41 14.47
N ASN A 34 -13.03 -23.03 15.38
CA ASN A 34 -14.50 -23.02 15.35
C ASN A 34 -15.05 -21.62 15.65
N ASP A 35 -14.42 -20.88 16.55
CA ASP A 35 -14.81 -19.50 16.88
C ASP A 35 -14.59 -18.57 15.69
N VAL A 36 -13.49 -18.74 14.96
CA VAL A 36 -13.23 -18.00 13.72
C VAL A 36 -14.32 -18.27 12.68
N ILE A 37 -14.65 -19.55 12.44
CA ILE A 37 -15.70 -19.92 11.47
C ILE A 37 -17.06 -19.33 11.89
N ASN A 38 -17.39 -19.40 13.18
CA ASN A 38 -18.62 -18.83 13.70
C ASN A 38 -18.64 -17.30 13.58
N ALA A 39 -17.50 -16.63 13.80
CA ALA A 39 -17.36 -15.20 13.59
C ALA A 39 -17.62 -14.79 12.13
N PHE A 40 -17.11 -15.55 11.15
CA PHE A 40 -17.44 -15.30 9.73
C PHE A 40 -18.93 -15.52 9.42
N LYS A 41 -19.56 -16.53 10.02
CA LYS A 41 -20.99 -16.80 9.80
C LYS A 41 -21.90 -15.75 10.45
N GLY A 42 -21.56 -15.30 11.65
CA GLY A 42 -22.31 -14.30 12.41
C GLY A 42 -21.92 -12.85 12.13
N ALA A 43 -20.94 -12.62 11.25
CA ALA A 43 -20.49 -11.27 10.91
C ALA A 43 -21.62 -10.45 10.27
N ASN A 44 -21.72 -9.19 10.67
CA ASN A 44 -22.60 -8.26 10.00
C ASN A 44 -21.95 -7.77 8.70
N TYR A 45 -22.37 -8.37 7.58
CA TYR A 45 -21.88 -8.06 6.24
C TYR A 45 -22.18 -6.62 5.78
N VAL A 46 -23.10 -5.89 6.43
CA VAL A 46 -23.33 -4.47 6.15
C VAL A 46 -22.06 -3.68 6.42
N TRP A 47 -21.39 -3.93 7.54
CA TRP A 47 -20.12 -3.26 7.87
C TRP A 47 -19.00 -3.64 6.91
N VAL A 48 -18.98 -4.89 6.44
CA VAL A 48 -18.01 -5.34 5.41
C VAL A 48 -18.22 -4.54 4.12
N ILE A 49 -19.46 -4.42 3.64
CA ILE A 49 -19.78 -3.67 2.43
C ILE A 49 -19.44 -2.18 2.59
N ILE A 50 -19.80 -1.57 3.72
CA ILE A 50 -19.45 -0.17 4.03
C ILE A 50 -17.93 0.02 3.99
N SER A 51 -17.17 -0.88 4.62
CA SER A 51 -15.70 -0.80 4.62
C SER A 51 -15.10 -0.91 3.22
N LEU A 52 -15.72 -1.72 2.36
CA LEU A 52 -15.30 -1.92 0.97
C LEU A 52 -15.54 -0.66 0.14
N ILE A 53 -16.71 -0.02 0.29
CA ILE A 53 -17.04 1.25 -0.36
C ILE A 53 -16.07 2.35 0.07
N ILE A 54 -15.81 2.48 1.37
CA ILE A 54 -14.86 3.47 1.92
C ILE A 54 -13.45 3.21 1.39
N SER A 55 -13.02 1.94 1.35
CA SER A 55 -11.69 1.57 0.82
C SER A 55 -11.55 1.91 -0.65
N MET A 56 -12.59 1.63 -1.45
CA MET A 56 -12.61 1.99 -2.87
C MET A 56 -12.52 3.51 -3.04
N PHE A 57 -13.31 4.27 -2.27
CA PHE A 57 -13.27 5.73 -2.27
C PHE A 57 -11.91 6.29 -1.84
N SER A 58 -11.24 5.65 -0.88
CA SER A 58 -9.87 6.00 -0.48
C SER A 58 -8.88 5.90 -1.65
N HIS A 59 -9.00 4.87 -2.49
CA HIS A 59 -8.18 4.75 -3.71
C HIS A 59 -8.45 5.87 -4.71
N PHE A 60 -9.71 6.26 -4.89
CA PHE A 60 -10.09 7.41 -5.72
C PHE A 60 -9.45 8.71 -5.23
N LEU A 61 -9.51 8.98 -3.93
CA LEU A 61 -8.88 10.16 -3.33
C LEU A 61 -7.36 10.16 -3.54
N ARG A 62 -6.72 9.00 -3.44
CA ARG A 62 -5.27 8.90 -3.67
C ARG A 62 -4.90 9.19 -5.13
N ALA A 63 -5.68 8.70 -6.10
CA ALA A 63 -5.49 9.02 -7.51
C ALA A 63 -5.69 10.52 -7.80
N TYR A 64 -6.69 11.13 -7.17
CA TYR A 64 -6.95 12.56 -7.25
C TYR A 64 -5.78 13.38 -6.67
N ARG A 65 -5.32 13.03 -5.46
CA ARG A 65 -4.19 13.70 -4.80
C ARG A 65 -2.91 13.62 -5.63
N TRP A 66 -2.62 12.45 -6.21
CA TRP A 66 -1.44 12.30 -7.05
C TRP A 66 -1.50 13.18 -8.30
N ASN A 67 -2.67 13.28 -8.94
CA ASN A 67 -2.87 14.18 -10.06
C ASN A 67 -2.72 15.66 -9.64
N TYR A 68 -3.19 16.01 -8.44
CA TYR A 68 -2.97 17.34 -7.86
C TYR A 68 -1.48 17.67 -7.68
N LEU A 69 -0.66 16.68 -7.31
CA LEU A 69 0.80 16.84 -7.17
C LEU A 69 1.52 16.98 -8.53
N LEU A 70 0.94 16.45 -9.61
CA LEU A 70 1.47 16.58 -10.97
C LEU A 70 1.15 17.93 -11.62
N ASN A 71 0.01 18.55 -11.25
CA ASN A 71 -0.43 19.86 -11.78
C ASN A 71 0.65 20.95 -11.76
N PRO A 72 1.36 21.23 -10.64
CA PRO A 72 2.39 22.27 -10.60
C PRO A 72 3.60 21.97 -11.47
N LEU A 73 3.78 20.70 -11.89
CA LEU A 73 4.84 20.26 -12.79
C LEU A 73 4.42 20.33 -14.26
N GLY A 74 3.24 20.90 -14.56
CA GLY A 74 2.73 21.05 -15.92
C GLY A 74 2.09 19.79 -16.50
N HIS A 75 1.91 18.74 -15.69
CA HIS A 75 1.35 17.47 -16.12
C HIS A 75 -0.03 17.24 -15.52
N LYS A 76 -1.00 16.90 -16.37
CA LYS A 76 -2.36 16.51 -15.96
C LYS A 76 -2.69 15.15 -16.53
N VAL A 77 -3.06 14.24 -15.65
CA VAL A 77 -3.55 12.92 -16.01
C VAL A 77 -5.07 12.94 -15.98
N GLY A 78 -5.77 12.28 -16.90
CA GLY A 78 -7.22 12.13 -16.79
C GLY A 78 -7.60 11.42 -15.48
N LEU A 79 -8.65 11.86 -14.78
CA LEU A 79 -9.02 11.24 -13.48
C LEU A 79 -9.29 9.73 -13.61
N LEU A 80 -9.93 9.29 -14.70
CA LEU A 80 -10.13 7.87 -14.98
C LEU A 80 -8.81 7.12 -15.17
N ASN A 81 -7.89 7.66 -15.97
CA ASN A 81 -6.57 7.08 -16.20
C ASN A 81 -5.77 6.98 -14.88
N SER A 82 -5.75 8.06 -14.09
CA SER A 82 -5.07 8.10 -12.79
C SER A 82 -5.60 7.01 -11.85
N ASN A 83 -6.93 6.83 -11.78
CA ASN A 83 -7.55 5.77 -10.99
C ASN A 83 -7.14 4.38 -11.47
N CYS A 84 -7.18 4.12 -12.78
CA CYS A 84 -6.74 2.85 -13.35
C CYS A 84 -5.27 2.56 -13.00
N TYR A 85 -4.37 3.55 -13.08
CA TYR A 85 -2.97 3.34 -12.72
C TYR A 85 -2.77 3.03 -11.25
N VAL A 86 -3.57 3.65 -10.38
CA VAL A 86 -3.58 3.36 -8.95
C VAL A 86 -4.08 1.95 -8.66
N PHE A 87 -5.14 1.48 -9.35
CA PHE A 87 -5.59 0.09 -9.22
C PHE A 87 -4.54 -0.92 -9.73
N VAL A 88 -3.92 -0.66 -10.89
CA VAL A 88 -2.84 -1.52 -11.41
C VAL A 88 -1.64 -1.52 -10.45
N CYS A 89 -1.33 -0.38 -9.82
CA CYS A 89 -0.30 -0.30 -8.78
C CYS A 89 -0.61 -1.23 -7.59
N TYR A 90 -1.80 -1.17 -7.01
CA TYR A 90 -2.17 -2.08 -5.91
C TYR A 90 -2.17 -3.53 -6.34
N PHE A 91 -2.69 -3.82 -7.54
CA PHE A 91 -2.68 -5.17 -8.08
C PHE A 91 -1.26 -5.72 -8.23
N ALA A 92 -0.34 -4.94 -8.81
CA ALA A 92 1.06 -5.33 -8.97
C ALA A 92 1.78 -5.54 -7.63
N ASN A 93 1.41 -4.78 -6.58
CA ASN A 93 1.95 -4.96 -5.24
C ASN A 93 1.55 -6.29 -4.58
N TYR A 94 0.45 -6.93 -4.97
CA TYR A 94 0.12 -8.27 -4.50
C TYR A 94 1.02 -9.36 -5.11
N GLY A 95 1.51 -9.16 -6.33
CA GLY A 95 2.41 -10.09 -6.99
C GLY A 95 3.85 -9.92 -6.56
N ILE A 96 4.38 -8.70 -6.69
CA ILE A 96 5.77 -8.38 -6.34
C ILE A 96 5.78 -7.15 -5.43
N PRO A 97 6.38 -7.24 -4.23
CA PRO A 97 6.42 -6.12 -3.31
C PRO A 97 7.12 -4.92 -3.95
N ARG A 98 6.49 -3.73 -3.84
CA ARG A 98 6.99 -2.43 -4.34
C ARG A 98 7.04 -2.28 -5.86
N MET A 99 6.53 -3.24 -6.63
CA MET A 99 6.42 -3.10 -8.09
C MET A 99 5.35 -2.07 -8.47
N GLY A 100 4.27 -1.95 -7.69
CA GLY A 100 3.14 -1.11 -8.04
C GLY A 100 3.47 0.35 -8.32
N GLU A 101 4.42 0.91 -7.59
CA GLU A 101 4.84 2.31 -7.73
C GLU A 101 5.54 2.55 -9.06
N ILE A 102 6.36 1.60 -9.51
CA ILE A 102 6.99 1.60 -10.83
C ILE A 102 5.91 1.46 -11.89
N SER A 103 5.00 0.49 -11.76
CA SER A 103 3.90 0.26 -12.71
C SER A 103 3.06 1.51 -12.96
N ARG A 104 2.67 2.25 -11.91
CA ARG A 104 1.90 3.50 -12.06
C ARG A 104 2.67 4.55 -12.87
N CYS A 105 3.96 4.73 -12.57
CA CYS A 105 4.80 5.71 -13.26
C CYS A 105 5.03 5.31 -14.72
N THR A 106 5.25 4.03 -14.99
CA THR A 106 5.41 3.50 -16.35
C THR A 106 4.15 3.68 -17.19
N LEU A 107 2.97 3.44 -16.62
CA LEU A 107 1.71 3.64 -17.32
C LEU A 107 1.44 5.11 -17.62
N ALA A 108 1.69 6.01 -16.66
CA ALA A 108 1.53 7.44 -16.89
C ALA A 108 2.53 8.00 -17.92
N ALA A 109 3.75 7.46 -17.95
CA ALA A 109 4.73 7.78 -18.99
C ALA A 109 4.30 7.30 -20.38
N LYS A 110 3.72 6.10 -20.46
CA LYS A 110 3.29 5.49 -21.72
C LYS A 110 2.04 6.15 -22.32
N TYR A 111 1.05 6.46 -21.49
CA TYR A 111 -0.28 6.86 -21.96
C TYR A 111 -0.55 8.37 -21.83
N ASP A 112 -0.12 9.00 -20.74
CA ASP A 112 -0.33 10.45 -20.51
C ASP A 112 0.94 11.28 -20.71
N LYS A 113 2.01 10.68 -21.24
CA LYS A 113 3.30 11.33 -21.59
C LYS A 113 3.94 12.11 -20.43
N VAL A 114 3.71 11.67 -19.20
CA VAL A 114 4.38 12.24 -18.02
C VAL A 114 5.79 11.63 -17.94
N PRO A 115 6.87 12.43 -17.91
CA PRO A 115 8.22 11.89 -17.77
C PRO A 115 8.33 10.97 -16.55
N PHE A 116 8.96 9.82 -16.73
CA PHE A 116 9.02 8.79 -15.69
C PHE A 116 9.70 9.31 -14.42
N GLU A 117 10.74 10.12 -14.56
CA GLU A 117 11.49 10.71 -13.44
C GLU A 117 10.60 11.68 -12.64
N VAL A 118 9.78 12.47 -13.34
CA VAL A 118 8.84 13.40 -12.72
C VAL A 118 7.76 12.63 -11.96
N ALA A 119 7.15 11.63 -12.61
CA ALA A 119 6.15 10.77 -11.99
C ALA A 119 6.72 10.07 -10.75
N LEU A 120 7.88 9.42 -10.86
CA LEU A 120 8.55 8.73 -9.77
C LEU A 120 8.90 9.68 -8.62
N GLY A 121 9.42 10.87 -8.93
CA GLY A 121 9.73 11.91 -7.94
C GLY A 121 8.50 12.33 -7.13
N THR A 122 7.35 12.52 -7.79
CA THR A 122 6.09 12.82 -7.09
C THR A 122 5.65 11.69 -6.16
N VAL A 123 5.82 10.42 -6.56
CA VAL A 123 5.47 9.27 -5.71
C VAL A 123 6.37 9.20 -4.48
N ILE A 124 7.68 9.40 -4.65
CA ILE A 124 8.63 9.36 -3.53
C ILE A 124 8.32 10.50 -2.55
N THR A 125 8.10 11.72 -3.04
CA THR A 125 7.71 12.87 -2.22
C THR A 125 6.41 12.60 -1.47
N GLU A 126 5.41 12.03 -2.12
CA GLU A 126 4.14 11.60 -1.51
C GLU A 126 4.40 10.66 -0.32
N ARG A 127 5.27 9.66 -0.47
CA ARG A 127 5.61 8.70 0.60
C ARG A 127 6.35 9.33 1.78
N ILE A 128 7.28 10.24 1.50
CA ILE A 128 8.03 10.94 2.54
C ILE A 128 7.08 11.76 3.39
N VAL A 129 6.21 12.55 2.74
CA VAL A 129 5.20 13.37 3.43
C VAL A 129 4.25 12.47 4.23
N ASP A 130 3.73 11.40 3.64
CA ASP A 130 2.84 10.46 4.34
C ASP A 130 3.51 9.86 5.60
N THR A 131 4.79 9.49 5.50
CA THR A 131 5.55 8.91 6.61
C THR A 131 5.81 9.94 7.72
N LEU A 132 6.15 11.18 7.36
CA LEU A 132 6.36 12.26 8.31
C LEU A 132 5.07 12.61 9.06
N VAL A 133 3.95 12.73 8.34
CA VAL A 133 2.65 13.00 8.94
C VAL A 133 2.22 11.85 9.84
N LEU A 134 2.33 10.60 9.39
CA LEU A 134 1.97 9.46 10.23
C LEU A 134 2.84 9.39 11.50
N SER A 135 4.14 9.65 11.37
CA SER A 135 5.07 9.65 12.50
C SER A 135 4.76 10.76 13.50
N SER A 136 4.40 11.96 13.04
CA SER A 136 4.03 13.07 13.92
C SER A 136 2.73 12.81 14.66
N PHE A 137 1.71 12.27 13.98
CA PHE A 137 0.46 11.85 14.62
C PHE A 137 0.69 10.76 15.67
N LEU A 138 1.51 9.75 15.35
CA LEU A 138 1.84 8.68 16.29
C LEU A 138 2.57 9.23 17.54
N PHE A 139 3.53 10.13 17.32
CA PHE A 139 4.26 10.79 18.41
C PHE A 139 3.31 11.59 19.33
N LEU A 140 2.42 12.40 18.75
CA LEU A 140 1.42 13.16 19.51
C LEU A 140 0.48 12.24 20.30
N LEU A 141 -0.01 11.16 19.69
CA LEU A 141 -0.84 10.17 20.37
C LEU A 141 -0.12 9.52 21.55
N CYS A 142 1.16 9.14 21.37
CA CYS A 142 1.96 8.60 22.46
C CYS A 142 2.06 9.60 23.62
N VAL A 143 2.47 10.84 23.36
CA VAL A 143 2.58 11.88 24.39
C VAL A 143 1.27 12.09 25.13
N CYS A 144 0.14 12.20 24.41
CA CYS A 144 -1.18 12.35 25.02
C CYS A 144 -1.59 11.12 25.86
N SER A 145 -1.27 9.90 25.40
CA SER A 145 -1.63 8.67 26.11
C SER A 145 -0.89 8.46 27.43
N PHE A 146 0.29 9.07 27.61
CA PHE A 146 1.04 9.03 28.88
C PHE A 146 0.56 10.08 29.90
N GLN A 147 -0.33 11.00 29.50
CA GLN A 147 -0.79 12.10 30.36
C GLN A 147 -2.16 11.83 31.01
N THR A 148 -2.79 10.70 30.67
CA THR A 148 -4.01 10.11 31.27
C THR A 148 -3.67 8.83 31.99
#